data_AF-A0A350U7R0-F1
#
_entry.id   AF-A0A350U7R0-F1
#
_cell.length_a   1.000
_cell.length_b   1.000
_cell.length_c   1.000
_cell.angle_alpha   90.00
_cell.angle_beta   90.00
_cell.angle_gamma   90.00
#
_symmetry.space_group_name_H-M   'P 1'
#
loop_
_entity.id
_entity.type
_entity.pdbx_description
1 polymer ?
#
loop_
_entity_poly.entity_id
_entity_poly.type
_entity_poly.pdbx_seq_one_letter_code
_entity_poly.pdbx_strand_id
1 'polypeptide(L)'
;MFLRSWLALAVALVFYVLVPLLGAILARTRWRQFRERLFQAAGLPRLSAGQLFGWAAAVPPPGSLVGLFIACGEVEAIGPDNRLWLRMDGATCIVNLDRLAVYTLGGGREALDASVDPEMDVIEHLHWKSIPTITQGVRLFVAGRLIAGESGFCFVHADDCPLLVILHDGLDEYVLPRALIAGRHRNEYWNPLTQVSLAVGILAMSGILGSALGGRTLVFFQALNLTLAFGPILPFLPPGFLLFFVYRRWWALARRYRAERDIATLRQPGQTRRWQRQAIRTVLFSMAAFGLAVLVNGVGLFLLLRLVL
;
A
#
# COMPACT_ATOMS: atom_id res chain seq x y z
N MET A 1 -23.10 -9.38 -36.15
CA MET A 1 -23.69 -9.38 -34.80
C MET A 1 -22.66 -9.77 -33.74
N PHE A 2 -22.05 -10.95 -33.84
CA PHE A 2 -21.12 -11.47 -32.82
C PHE A 2 -19.83 -10.65 -32.63
N LEU A 3 -19.28 -10.05 -33.69
CA LEU A 3 -18.02 -9.30 -33.61
C LEU A 3 -18.05 -8.20 -32.54
N ARG A 4 -19.17 -7.48 -32.42
CA ARG A 4 -19.34 -6.41 -31.43
C ARG A 4 -19.35 -6.96 -30.01
N SER A 5 -20.00 -8.09 -29.79
CA SER A 5 -20.04 -8.75 -28.47
C SER A 5 -18.69 -9.33 -28.09
N TRP A 6 -17.95 -9.90 -29.05
CA TRP A 6 -16.57 -10.34 -28.82
C TRP A 6 -15.64 -9.18 -28.51
N LEU A 7 -15.80 -8.05 -29.21
CA LEU A 7 -15.04 -6.84 -28.93
C LEU A 7 -15.37 -6.26 -27.54
N ALA A 8 -16.65 -6.20 -27.17
CA ALA A 8 -17.07 -5.81 -25.81
C ALA A 8 -16.46 -6.74 -24.76
N LEU A 9 -16.54 -8.06 -24.96
CA LEU A 9 -15.93 -9.03 -24.05
C LEU A 9 -14.42 -8.82 -23.92
N ALA A 10 -13.71 -8.63 -25.04
CA ALA A 10 -12.27 -8.38 -25.03
C ALA A 10 -11.92 -7.09 -24.28
N VAL A 11 -12.65 -6.00 -24.51
CA VAL A 11 -12.45 -4.72 -23.81
C VAL A 11 -12.74 -4.88 -22.31
N ALA A 12 -13.83 -5.53 -21.92
CA ALA A 12 -14.15 -5.78 -20.52
C ALA A 12 -13.06 -6.63 -19.84
N LEU A 13 -12.62 -7.70 -20.49
CA LEU A 13 -11.58 -8.57 -19.97
C LEU A 13 -10.27 -7.80 -19.77
N VAL A 14 -9.85 -7.00 -20.75
CA VAL A 14 -8.59 -6.24 -20.65
C VAL A 14 -8.69 -5.14 -19.60
N PHE A 15 -9.69 -4.26 -19.70
CA PHE A 15 -9.74 -3.01 -18.93
C PHE A 15 -10.43 -3.17 -17.56
N TYR A 16 -11.35 -4.11 -17.40
CA TYR A 16 -12.06 -4.30 -16.13
C TYR A 16 -11.52 -5.48 -15.31
N VAL A 17 -10.72 -6.37 -15.91
CA VAL A 17 -10.16 -7.55 -15.21
C VAL A 17 -8.63 -7.57 -15.24
N LEU A 18 -8.00 -7.68 -16.42
CA LEU A 18 -6.56 -7.95 -16.53
C LEU A 18 -5.71 -6.79 -16.01
N VAL A 19 -5.98 -5.57 -16.45
CA VAL A 19 -5.21 -4.39 -16.01
C VAL A 19 -5.40 -4.10 -14.51
N PRO A 20 -6.63 -4.12 -13.95
CA PRO A 20 -6.81 -4.01 -12.50
C PRO A 20 -6.11 -5.12 -11.71
N LEU A 21 -6.13 -6.37 -12.20
CA LEU A 21 -5.43 -7.49 -11.58
C LEU A 21 -3.92 -7.28 -11.58
N LEU A 22 -3.35 -6.82 -12.70
CA LEU A 22 -1.94 -6.45 -12.80
C LEU A 22 -1.59 -5.34 -11.79
N GLY A 23 -2.41 -4.31 -11.69
CA GLY A 23 -2.25 -3.24 -10.70
C GLY A 23 -2.25 -3.77 -9.27
N ALA A 24 -3.16 -4.71 -8.95
CA ALA A 24 -3.20 -5.35 -7.64
C ALA A 24 -1.96 -6.22 -7.36
N ILE A 25 -1.42 -6.92 -8.36
CA ILE A 25 -0.17 -7.67 -8.23
C ILE A 25 1.00 -6.72 -7.94
N LEU A 26 1.12 -5.62 -8.69
CA LEU A 26 2.17 -4.62 -8.49
C LEU A 26 2.10 -4.00 -7.08
N ALA A 27 0.90 -3.63 -6.64
CA ALA A 27 0.66 -3.13 -5.28
C ALA A 27 1.08 -4.16 -4.22
N ARG A 28 0.74 -5.43 -4.41
CA ARG A 28 1.15 -6.52 -3.50
C ARG A 28 2.65 -6.74 -3.47
N THR A 29 3.33 -6.66 -4.61
CA THR A 29 4.79 -6.82 -4.68
C THR A 29 5.50 -5.68 -3.96
N ARG A 30 5.09 -4.43 -4.20
CA ARG A 30 5.63 -3.26 -3.47
C ARG A 30 5.43 -3.37 -1.96
N TRP A 31 4.22 -3.77 -1.54
CA TRP A 31 3.94 -4.02 -0.13
C TRP A 31 4.83 -5.14 0.46
N ARG A 32 5.04 -6.24 -0.26
CA ARG A 32 5.91 -7.33 0.21
C ARG A 32 7.34 -6.87 0.42
N GLN A 33 7.90 -6.13 -0.53
CA GLN A 33 9.25 -5.57 -0.43
C GLN A 33 9.37 -4.61 0.76
N PHE A 34 8.41 -3.70 0.92
CA PHE A 34 8.39 -2.78 2.06
C PHE A 34 8.29 -3.53 3.40
N ARG A 35 7.38 -4.51 3.48
CA ARG A 35 7.19 -5.36 4.65
C ARG A 35 8.45 -6.15 5.00
N GLU A 36 9.13 -6.71 4.01
CA GLU A 36 10.40 -7.44 4.22
C GLU A 36 11.47 -6.52 4.79
N ARG A 37 11.59 -5.28 4.30
CA ARG A 37 12.50 -4.27 4.87
C ARG A 37 12.15 -3.93 6.31
N LEU A 38 10.85 -3.80 6.65
CA LEU A 38 10.42 -3.59 8.03
C LEU A 38 10.81 -4.78 8.94
N PHE A 39 10.64 -6.02 8.47
CA PHE A 39 11.05 -7.21 9.22
C PHE A 39 12.55 -7.32 9.39
N GLN A 40 13.33 -7.00 8.36
CA GLN A 40 14.79 -6.94 8.44
C GLN A 40 15.23 -5.88 9.44
N ALA A 41 14.65 -4.67 9.34
CA ALA A 41 14.91 -3.59 10.27
C ALA A 41 14.62 -4.02 11.71
N ALA A 42 13.47 -4.67 11.98
CA ALA A 42 13.10 -5.13 13.33
C ALA A 42 14.14 -6.04 14.01
N GLY A 43 14.99 -6.74 13.23
CA GLY A 43 16.04 -7.60 13.76
C GLY A 43 17.39 -6.91 13.98
N LEU A 44 17.54 -5.64 13.59
CA LEU A 44 18.80 -4.91 13.73
C LEU A 44 18.97 -4.34 15.15
N PRO A 45 20.22 -4.21 15.63
CA PRO A 45 20.50 -3.54 16.89
C PRO A 45 20.16 -2.05 16.82
N ARG A 46 19.62 -1.50 17.91
CA ARG A 46 19.43 -0.05 18.05
C ARG A 46 20.78 0.62 18.34
N LEU A 47 21.05 1.68 17.60
CA LEU A 47 22.19 2.54 17.78
C LEU A 47 22.03 3.35 19.07
N SER A 48 23.04 3.30 19.93
CA SER A 48 23.09 4.08 21.16
C SER A 48 24.19 5.13 21.09
N ALA A 49 24.01 6.25 21.81
CA ALA A 49 25.05 7.29 21.89
C ALA A 49 26.37 6.75 22.44
N GLY A 50 26.33 5.86 23.45
CA GLY A 50 27.53 5.23 24.01
C GLY A 50 28.37 4.48 22.97
N GLN A 51 27.73 3.77 22.03
CA GLN A 51 28.42 3.10 20.93
C GLN A 51 29.10 4.10 20.00
N LEU A 52 28.41 5.20 19.64
CA LEU A 52 28.97 6.24 18.78
C LEU A 52 30.18 6.92 19.41
N PHE A 53 30.11 7.26 20.71
CA PHE A 53 31.24 7.83 21.44
C PHE A 53 32.42 6.86 21.52
N GLY A 54 32.14 5.57 21.78
CA GLY A 54 33.18 4.54 21.81
C GLY A 54 33.91 4.39 20.48
N TRP A 55 33.18 4.42 19.36
CA TRP A 55 33.78 4.34 18.03
C TRP A 55 34.48 5.64 17.62
N ALA A 56 33.96 6.80 18.01
CA ALA A 56 34.63 8.08 17.76
C ALA A 56 36.02 8.13 18.41
N ALA A 57 36.19 7.51 19.58
CA ALA A 57 37.49 7.38 20.25
C ALA A 57 38.46 6.43 19.52
N ALA A 58 37.94 5.43 18.81
CA ALA A 58 38.74 4.46 18.04
C ALA A 58 39.10 4.93 16.62
N VAL A 59 38.56 6.08 16.18
CA VAL A 59 38.74 6.71 14.85
C VAL A 59 38.79 5.70 13.69
N PRO A 60 37.66 5.06 13.36
CA PRO A 60 37.57 4.23 12.17
C PRO A 60 37.89 5.05 10.91
N PRO A 61 38.59 4.47 9.91
CA PRO A 61 38.91 5.18 8.68
C PRO A 61 37.64 5.60 7.94
N PRO A 62 37.60 6.80 7.31
CA PRO A 62 36.45 7.23 6.53
C PRO A 62 36.07 6.22 5.45
N GLY A 63 34.77 6.01 5.27
CA GLY A 63 34.19 5.01 4.37
C GLY A 63 34.12 3.60 4.95
N SER A 64 34.70 3.33 6.12
CA SER A 64 34.64 1.99 6.71
C SER A 64 33.24 1.65 7.22
N LEU A 65 32.86 0.39 7.01
CA LEU A 65 31.63 -0.18 7.51
C LEU A 65 31.71 -0.35 9.04
N VAL A 66 30.79 0.30 9.74
CA VAL A 66 30.62 0.10 11.18
C VAL A 66 29.67 -1.06 11.44
N GLY A 67 28.58 -1.15 10.68
CA GLY A 67 27.63 -2.26 10.76
C GLY A 67 26.24 -1.89 10.25
N LEU A 68 25.26 -2.71 10.63
CA LEU A 68 23.84 -2.50 10.34
C LEU A 68 23.10 -2.15 11.62
N PHE A 69 22.38 -1.03 11.62
CA PHE A 69 21.73 -0.50 12.82
C PHE A 69 20.37 0.10 12.51
N ILE A 70 19.56 0.25 13.56
CA ILE A 70 18.43 1.17 13.60
C ILE A 70 18.83 2.39 14.40
N ALA A 71 18.48 3.58 13.93
CA ALA A 71 18.47 4.79 14.74
C ALA A 71 17.08 5.43 14.72
N CYS A 72 16.65 5.93 15.87
CA CYS A 72 15.41 6.68 16.01
C CYS A 72 15.70 7.99 16.75
N GLY A 73 15.06 9.08 16.32
CA GLY A 73 15.30 10.37 16.93
C GLY A 73 14.54 11.48 16.25
N GLU A 74 14.90 12.73 16.55
CA GLU A 74 14.31 13.91 15.96
C GLU A 74 15.14 14.42 14.79
N VAL A 75 14.47 14.93 13.76
CA VAL A 75 15.15 15.65 12.68
C VAL A 75 15.66 16.97 13.23
N GLU A 76 16.98 17.12 13.29
CA GLU A 76 17.63 18.32 13.82
C GLU A 76 17.80 19.38 12.74
N ALA A 77 18.34 18.97 11.59
CA ALA A 77 18.59 19.86 10.47
C ALA A 77 18.50 19.10 9.14
N ILE A 78 18.08 19.82 8.11
CA ILE A 78 18.34 19.47 6.72
C ILE A 78 19.54 20.30 6.31
N GLY A 79 20.56 19.66 5.75
CA GLY A 79 21.72 20.39 5.25
C GLY A 79 22.04 19.99 3.82
N PRO A 80 23.23 20.38 3.34
CA PRO A 80 23.56 20.27 1.93
C PRO A 80 23.59 18.81 1.44
N ASP A 81 23.45 18.64 0.13
CA ASP A 81 23.63 17.37 -0.57
C ASP A 81 22.71 16.23 -0.11
N ASN A 82 21.45 16.54 0.17
CA ASN A 82 20.44 15.57 0.62
C ASN A 82 20.83 14.85 1.93
N ARG A 83 21.56 15.55 2.82
CA ARG A 83 21.90 15.02 4.14
C ARG A 83 20.90 15.52 5.18
N LEU A 84 20.53 14.62 6.08
CA LEU A 84 19.65 14.92 7.19
C LEU A 84 20.35 14.55 8.51
N TRP A 85 20.35 15.48 9.45
CA TRP A 85 20.91 15.29 10.78
C TRP A 85 19.83 14.71 11.68
N LEU A 86 20.11 13.52 12.20
CA LEU A 86 19.26 12.82 13.13
C LEU A 86 19.83 12.96 14.53
N ARG A 87 19.12 13.66 15.40
CA ARG A 87 19.44 13.78 16.82
C ARG A 87 18.76 12.66 17.59
N MET A 88 19.58 11.82 18.19
CA MET A 88 19.19 10.75 19.12
C MET A 88 19.47 11.19 20.57
N ASP A 89 19.23 10.30 21.52
CA ASP A 89 19.50 10.55 22.94
C ASP A 89 21.01 10.72 23.20
N GLY A 90 21.48 11.96 23.13
CA GLY A 90 22.86 12.35 23.44
C GLY A 90 23.87 12.18 22.30
N ALA A 91 23.42 11.90 21.07
CA ALA A 91 24.28 11.83 19.89
C ALA A 91 23.56 12.26 18.62
N THR A 92 24.31 12.70 17.62
CA THR A 92 23.79 13.02 16.28
C THR A 92 24.47 12.13 15.25
N CYS A 93 23.68 11.61 14.31
CA CYS A 93 24.20 10.92 13.14
C CYS A 93 23.63 11.53 11.85
N ILE A 94 24.32 11.30 10.74
CA ILE A 94 23.92 11.80 9.44
C ILE A 94 23.17 10.70 8.69
N VAL A 95 22.13 11.07 7.96
CA VAL A 95 21.43 10.18 7.03
C VAL A 95 21.60 10.75 5.63
N ASN A 96 22.26 10.01 4.75
CA ASN A 96 22.38 10.37 3.35
C ASN A 96 21.11 9.91 2.61
N LEU A 97 20.36 10.86 2.05
CA LEU A 97 19.10 10.65 1.36
C LEU A 97 19.22 10.82 -0.17
N ASP A 98 20.44 10.84 -0.73
CA ASP A 98 20.61 10.99 -2.16
C ASP A 98 19.94 9.85 -2.93
N ARG A 99 19.08 10.24 -3.90
CA ARG A 99 18.28 9.32 -4.74
C ARG A 99 17.39 8.34 -3.98
N LEU A 100 17.16 8.59 -2.69
CA LEU A 100 16.33 7.73 -1.86
C LEU A 100 14.88 8.18 -1.86
N ALA A 101 14.01 7.18 -1.82
CA ALA A 101 12.63 7.37 -1.44
C ALA A 101 12.49 7.23 0.07
N VAL A 102 11.70 8.12 0.67
CA VAL A 102 11.42 8.19 2.09
C VAL A 102 9.94 7.86 2.29
N TYR A 103 9.64 7.16 3.37
CA TYR A 103 8.27 6.92 3.79
C TYR A 103 7.85 8.00 4.79
N THR A 104 6.65 8.55 4.64
CA THR A 104 6.05 9.43 5.65
C THR A 104 4.92 8.68 6.32
N LEU A 105 4.87 8.68 7.65
CA LEU A 105 3.86 8.02 8.46
C LEU A 105 3.20 9.07 9.35
N GLY A 106 2.01 9.52 8.96
CA GLY A 106 1.22 10.50 9.73
C GLY A 106 0.09 9.86 10.51
N GLY A 107 -0.44 10.59 11.50
CA GLY A 107 -1.63 10.20 12.30
C GLY A 107 -1.33 9.78 13.73
N GLY A 108 -0.07 9.87 14.17
CA GLY A 108 0.43 9.24 15.39
C GLY A 108 0.26 10.03 16.66
N ARG A 109 0.14 11.36 16.55
CA ARG A 109 -0.09 12.22 17.72
C ARG A 109 -1.45 11.98 18.38
N GLU A 110 -2.45 11.56 17.60
CA GLU A 110 -3.80 11.26 18.09
C GLU A 110 -3.99 9.77 18.42
N ALA A 111 -3.17 8.87 17.86
CA ALA A 111 -3.26 7.41 18.06
C ALA A 111 -2.83 6.90 19.46
N LEU A 112 -2.38 7.78 20.37
CA LEU A 112 -2.12 7.44 21.76
C LEU A 112 -3.41 7.28 22.58
N ASP A 113 -4.54 7.81 22.09
CA ASP A 113 -5.85 7.52 22.65
C ASP A 113 -6.40 6.22 22.05
N ALA A 114 -6.68 5.24 22.92
CA ALA A 114 -7.21 3.91 22.55
C ALA A 114 -8.56 3.94 21.78
N SER A 115 -9.16 5.13 21.63
CA SER A 115 -10.38 5.37 20.85
C SER A 115 -10.14 5.73 19.38
N VAL A 116 -8.91 6.04 18.97
CA VAL A 116 -8.61 6.45 17.59
C VAL A 116 -8.43 5.21 16.71
N ASP A 117 -9.21 5.14 15.63
CA ASP A 117 -9.18 4.03 14.69
C ASP A 117 -7.77 3.96 14.04
N PRO A 118 -6.99 2.88 14.26
CA PRO A 118 -5.68 2.71 13.64
C PRO A 118 -5.73 2.67 12.10
N GLU A 119 -6.93 2.69 11.49
CA GLU A 119 -7.13 2.92 10.06
C GLU A 119 -6.91 4.37 9.59
N MET A 120 -6.68 5.33 10.50
CA MET A 120 -6.34 6.72 10.15
C MET A 120 -4.88 6.91 9.72
N ASP A 121 -3.97 6.03 10.16
CA ASP A 121 -2.57 6.12 9.76
C ASP A 121 -2.44 5.89 8.25
N VAL A 122 -1.79 6.84 7.57
CA VAL A 122 -1.46 6.75 6.16
C VAL A 122 0.05 6.77 6.03
N ILE A 123 0.57 5.79 5.27
CA ILE A 123 1.95 5.82 4.84
C ILE A 123 2.03 6.23 3.37
N GLU A 124 2.88 7.20 3.08
CA GLU A 124 3.16 7.62 1.71
C GLU A 124 4.60 7.33 1.36
N HIS A 125 4.85 7.06 0.07
CA HIS A 125 6.17 6.79 -0.46
C HIS A 125 6.55 7.93 -1.39
N LEU A 126 7.44 8.79 -0.92
CA LEU A 126 7.82 10.04 -1.58
C LEU A 126 9.30 10.01 -1.93
N HIS A 127 9.68 10.66 -3.03
CA HIS A 127 11.09 10.88 -3.29
C HIS A 127 11.59 11.97 -2.33
N TRP A 128 12.78 11.85 -1.73
CA TRP A 128 13.28 12.85 -0.78
C TRP A 128 13.18 14.29 -1.31
N LYS A 129 13.63 14.50 -2.56
CA LYS A 129 13.53 15.77 -3.29
C LYS A 129 12.12 16.37 -3.43
N SER A 130 11.05 15.60 -3.23
CA SER A 130 9.68 16.13 -3.26
C SER A 130 9.20 16.63 -1.89
N ILE A 131 10.02 16.54 -0.84
CA ILE A 131 9.72 17.06 0.49
C ILE A 131 10.43 18.42 0.63
N PRO A 132 9.73 19.55 0.39
CA PRO A 132 10.38 20.86 0.34
C PRO A 132 10.79 21.35 1.73
N THR A 133 10.05 20.95 2.77
CA THR A 133 10.23 21.39 4.14
C THR A 133 9.87 20.27 5.11
N ILE A 134 10.57 20.23 6.25
CA ILE A 134 10.24 19.36 7.39
C ILE A 134 9.77 20.27 8.52
N THR A 135 8.62 19.95 9.10
CA THR A 135 8.11 20.66 10.27
C THR A 135 8.90 20.30 11.52
N GLN A 136 9.00 21.23 12.46
CA GLN A 136 9.66 20.98 13.74
C GLN A 136 8.95 19.85 14.51
N GLY A 137 9.73 18.98 15.14
CA GLY A 137 9.22 17.85 15.93
C GLY A 137 8.90 16.60 15.11
N VAL A 138 9.19 16.60 13.80
CA VAL A 138 9.19 15.36 13.01
C VAL A 138 10.30 14.45 13.51
N ARG A 139 9.93 13.20 13.77
CA ARG A 139 10.84 12.14 14.17
C ARG A 139 11.20 11.29 12.97
N LEU A 140 12.33 10.63 13.06
CA LEU A 140 12.88 9.80 12.01
C LEU A 140 13.25 8.44 12.56
N PHE A 141 12.76 7.42 11.89
CA PHE A 141 13.24 6.05 11.99
C PHE A 141 14.11 5.76 10.77
N VAL A 142 15.36 5.37 11.00
CA VAL A 142 16.28 4.94 9.94
C VAL A 142 16.84 3.56 10.26
N ALA A 143 16.89 2.69 9.27
CA ALA A 143 17.47 1.36 9.39
C ALA A 143 18.31 1.03 8.17
N GLY A 144 19.56 0.60 8.39
CA GLY A 144 20.46 0.20 7.32
C GLY A 144 21.92 0.29 7.69
N ARG A 145 22.77 0.48 6.68
CA ARG A 145 24.22 0.50 6.79
C ARG A 145 24.72 1.81 7.39
N LEU A 146 25.49 1.70 8.47
CA LEU A 146 26.22 2.81 9.10
C LEU A 146 27.69 2.73 8.70
N ILE A 147 28.22 3.83 8.17
CA ILE A 147 29.64 3.99 7.84
C ILE A 147 30.25 5.13 8.65
N ALA A 148 31.55 5.06 8.89
CA ALA A 148 32.32 6.19 9.40
C ALA A 148 32.51 7.21 8.26
N GLY A 149 32.07 8.44 8.43
CA GLY A 149 32.30 9.55 7.50
C GLY A 149 33.32 10.54 8.07
N GLU A 150 33.71 11.53 7.26
CA GLU A 150 34.67 12.57 7.66
C GLU A 150 34.18 13.42 8.84
N SER A 151 32.87 13.67 8.91
CA SER A 151 32.23 14.51 9.92
C SER A 151 31.41 13.71 10.96
N GLY A 152 31.61 12.39 11.03
CA GLY A 152 30.90 11.50 11.94
C GLY A 152 30.22 10.34 11.23
N PHE A 153 29.30 9.67 11.90
CA PHE A 153 28.68 8.45 11.40
C PHE A 153 27.51 8.74 10.47
N CYS A 154 27.48 8.04 9.33
CA CYS A 154 26.51 8.29 8.26
C CYS A 154 25.78 7.01 7.85
N PHE A 155 24.46 7.07 7.84
CA PHE A 155 23.62 6.05 7.23
C PHE A 155 23.61 6.22 5.72
N VAL A 156 23.87 5.14 4.98
CA VAL A 156 23.99 5.17 3.52
C VAL A 156 23.15 4.08 2.86
N HIS A 157 22.68 4.38 1.64
CA HIS A 157 22.09 3.38 0.77
C HIS A 157 23.15 2.44 0.21
N ALA A 158 22.85 1.14 0.21
CA ALA A 158 23.61 0.12 -0.49
C ALA A 158 22.65 -0.85 -1.20
N ASP A 159 23.03 -1.35 -2.37
CA ASP A 159 22.16 -2.23 -3.18
C ASP A 159 21.78 -3.52 -2.45
N ASP A 160 22.68 -4.05 -1.63
CA ASP A 160 22.49 -5.26 -0.83
C ASP A 160 21.76 -5.01 0.50
N CYS A 161 21.75 -3.76 0.99
CA CYS A 161 21.06 -3.35 2.20
C CYS A 161 20.42 -1.96 1.99
N PRO A 162 19.24 -1.91 1.34
CA PRO A 162 18.62 -0.64 1.01
C PRO A 162 18.21 0.10 2.28
N LEU A 163 18.66 1.34 2.40
CA LEU A 163 18.32 2.21 3.52
C LEU A 163 16.80 2.38 3.62
N LEU A 164 16.24 2.07 4.79
CA LEU A 164 14.84 2.31 5.12
C LEU A 164 14.75 3.58 5.97
N VAL A 165 13.98 4.55 5.50
CA VAL A 165 13.82 5.87 6.12
C VAL A 165 12.32 6.15 6.28
N ILE A 166 11.86 6.34 7.51
CA ILE A 166 10.46 6.64 7.83
C ILE A 166 10.41 7.91 8.68
N LEU A 167 9.82 8.98 8.13
CA LEU A 167 9.46 10.18 8.87
C LEU A 167 8.14 9.95 9.58
N HIS A 168 8.04 10.26 10.87
CA HIS A 168 6.82 10.03 11.64
C HIS A 168 6.61 11.08 12.74
N ASP A 169 5.39 11.10 13.26
CA ASP A 169 4.91 12.05 14.28
C ASP A 169 4.64 11.39 15.65
N GLY A 170 4.75 10.06 15.76
CA GLY A 170 4.48 9.30 16.98
C GLY A 170 5.74 8.78 17.69
N LEU A 171 5.56 7.95 18.72
CA LEU A 171 6.65 7.33 19.48
C LEU A 171 7.41 6.28 18.66
N ASP A 172 8.73 6.21 18.86
CA ASP A 172 9.66 5.36 18.12
C ASP A 172 9.34 3.85 18.23
N GLU A 173 8.83 3.42 19.39
CA GLU A 173 8.48 2.03 19.66
C GLU A 173 7.30 1.51 18.82
N TYR A 174 6.42 2.41 18.38
CA TYR A 174 5.25 2.05 17.59
C TYR A 174 5.45 2.25 16.09
N VAL A 175 6.59 2.79 15.64
CA VAL A 175 6.83 3.08 14.22
C VAL A 175 6.70 1.83 13.36
N LEU A 176 7.35 0.73 13.73
CA LEU A 176 7.30 -0.51 12.94
C LEU A 176 5.89 -1.14 12.90
N PRO A 177 5.18 -1.35 14.03
CA PRO A 177 3.81 -1.81 14.00
C PRO A 177 2.87 -0.90 13.20
N ARG A 178 2.96 0.43 13.39
CA ARG A 178 2.12 1.40 12.67
C ARG A 178 2.42 1.39 11.17
N ALA A 179 3.69 1.39 10.78
CA ALA A 179 4.10 1.28 9.39
C ALA A 179 3.60 -0.02 8.73
N LEU A 180 3.57 -1.14 9.46
CA LEU A 180 3.01 -2.39 8.96
C LEU A 180 1.48 -2.32 8.74
N ILE A 181 0.75 -1.65 9.62
CA ILE A 181 -0.70 -1.48 9.48
C ILE A 181 -0.97 -0.52 8.31
N ALA A 182 -0.36 0.67 8.35
CA ALA A 182 -0.58 1.77 7.41
C ALA A 182 -0.10 1.45 5.99
N GLY A 183 1.01 0.72 5.84
CA GLY A 183 1.53 0.31 4.52
C GLY A 183 0.67 -0.70 3.79
N ARG A 184 -0.32 -1.30 4.46
CA ARG A 184 -1.24 -2.19 3.79
C ARG A 184 -2.29 -1.39 3.03
N HIS A 185 -2.27 -1.52 1.71
CA HIS A 185 -3.27 -0.90 0.84
C HIS A 185 -4.70 -1.18 1.31
N ARG A 186 -5.52 -0.12 1.36
CA ARG A 186 -6.94 -0.24 1.72
C ARG A 186 -7.65 -1.17 0.73
N ASN A 187 -7.43 -0.96 -0.56
CA ASN A 187 -7.87 -1.88 -1.60
C ASN A 187 -6.76 -1.99 -2.65
N GLU A 188 -6.20 -3.19 -2.80
CA GLU A 188 -5.13 -3.49 -3.76
C GLU A 188 -5.61 -3.28 -5.21
N TYR A 189 -6.91 -3.46 -5.45
CA TYR A 189 -7.57 -3.29 -6.75
C TYR A 189 -7.95 -1.83 -7.03
N TRP A 190 -7.83 -0.91 -6.07
CA TRP A 190 -8.09 0.52 -6.28
C TRP A 190 -6.78 1.29 -6.29
N ASN A 191 -6.07 1.18 -7.42
CA ASN A 191 -4.79 1.84 -7.67
C ASN A 191 -4.89 2.75 -8.93
N PRO A 192 -3.93 3.67 -9.14
CA PRO A 192 -3.98 4.60 -10.29
C PRO A 192 -4.11 3.90 -11.64
N LEU A 193 -3.45 2.74 -11.82
CA LEU A 193 -3.55 1.96 -13.05
C LEU A 193 -4.99 1.48 -13.28
N THR A 194 -5.69 1.06 -12.23
CA THR A 194 -7.11 0.67 -12.31
C THR A 194 -8.00 1.85 -12.65
N GLN A 195 -7.76 3.03 -12.09
CA GLN A 195 -8.54 4.24 -12.38
C GLN A 195 -8.42 4.63 -13.87
N VAL A 196 -7.19 4.69 -14.38
CA VAL A 196 -6.92 4.97 -15.80
C VAL A 196 -7.55 3.89 -16.68
N SER A 197 -7.41 2.62 -16.29
CA SER A 197 -7.97 1.49 -17.05
C SER A 197 -9.50 1.52 -17.12
N LEU A 198 -10.18 1.81 -16.01
CA LEU A 198 -11.63 1.98 -15.96
C LEU A 198 -12.08 3.13 -16.87
N ALA A 199 -11.40 4.28 -16.82
CA ALA A 199 -11.72 5.43 -17.68
C ALA A 199 -11.60 5.09 -19.17
N VAL A 200 -10.48 4.49 -19.60
CA VAL A 200 -10.28 4.07 -20.99
C VAL A 200 -11.27 2.98 -21.40
N GLY A 201 -11.54 2.02 -20.52
CA GLY A 201 -12.51 0.95 -20.76
C GLY A 201 -13.93 1.49 -20.96
N ILE A 202 -14.37 2.45 -20.14
CA ILE A 202 -15.68 3.11 -20.27
C ILE A 202 -15.79 3.85 -21.61
N LEU A 203 -14.75 4.57 -22.01
CA LEU A 203 -14.71 5.27 -23.30
C LEU A 203 -14.80 4.28 -24.47
N ALA A 204 -14.01 3.21 -24.44
CA ALA A 204 -14.05 2.15 -25.45
C ALA A 204 -15.42 1.46 -25.52
N MET A 205 -16.00 1.12 -24.36
CA MET A 205 -17.32 0.50 -24.27
C MET A 205 -18.43 1.41 -24.80
N SER A 206 -18.36 2.71 -24.54
CA SER A 206 -19.32 3.69 -25.04
C SER A 206 -19.35 3.71 -26.57
N GLY A 207 -18.17 3.69 -27.21
CA GLY A 207 -18.07 3.60 -28.67
C GLY A 207 -18.64 2.28 -29.23
N ILE A 208 -18.34 1.15 -28.59
CA ILE A 208 -18.87 -0.16 -28.98
C ILE A 208 -20.39 -0.17 -28.87
N LEU A 209 -20.93 0.30 -27.74
CA LEU A 209 -22.35 0.29 -27.45
C LEU A 209 -23.13 1.20 -28.40
N GLY A 210 -22.61 2.41 -28.68
CA GLY A 210 -23.21 3.33 -29.64
C GLY A 210 -23.31 2.73 -31.05
N SER A 211 -22.31 1.95 -31.48
CA SER A 211 -22.37 1.22 -32.75
C SER A 211 -23.31 0.01 -32.71
N ALA A 212 -23.53 -0.58 -31.53
CA ALA A 212 -24.22 -1.86 -31.36
C ALA A 212 -25.75 -1.72 -31.28
N LEU A 213 -26.27 -0.66 -30.67
CA LEU A 213 -27.69 -0.49 -30.35
C LEU A 213 -28.61 -0.27 -31.57
N GLY A 214 -28.08 0.09 -32.74
CA GLY A 214 -28.88 0.33 -33.95
C GLY A 214 -29.26 -0.92 -34.78
N GLY A 215 -28.83 -2.12 -34.39
CA GLY A 215 -29.03 -3.35 -35.17
C GLY A 215 -30.02 -4.35 -34.56
N ARG A 216 -30.65 -5.20 -35.40
CA ARG A 216 -31.51 -6.34 -34.97
C ARG A 216 -30.68 -7.45 -34.29
N THR A 217 -30.16 -7.19 -33.10
CA THR A 217 -29.37 -8.15 -32.32
C THR A 217 -30.28 -8.90 -31.35
N LEU A 218 -30.04 -10.20 -31.13
CA LEU A 218 -30.78 -10.97 -30.11
C LEU A 218 -30.66 -10.32 -28.73
N VAL A 219 -31.76 -10.32 -27.97
CA VAL A 219 -31.86 -9.71 -26.62
C VAL A 219 -30.73 -10.17 -25.69
N PHE A 220 -30.38 -11.46 -25.74
CA PHE A 220 -29.27 -12.01 -24.96
C PHE A 220 -27.94 -11.28 -25.19
N PHE A 221 -27.55 -11.04 -26.44
CA PHE A 221 -26.29 -10.35 -26.75
C PHE A 221 -26.34 -8.86 -26.42
N GLN A 222 -27.52 -8.23 -26.49
CA GLN A 222 -27.70 -6.85 -26.03
C GLN A 222 -27.51 -6.78 -24.50
N ALA A 223 -28.15 -7.68 -23.75
CA ALA A 223 -28.00 -7.78 -22.31
C ALA A 223 -26.56 -8.06 -21.89
N LEU A 224 -25.87 -8.97 -22.58
CA LEU A 224 -24.46 -9.26 -22.34
C LEU A 224 -23.59 -8.02 -22.56
N ASN A 225 -23.77 -7.30 -23.68
CA ASN A 225 -22.98 -6.10 -23.98
C ASN A 225 -23.22 -4.99 -22.96
N LEU A 226 -24.46 -4.78 -22.54
CA LEU A 226 -24.79 -3.81 -21.49
C LEU A 226 -24.22 -4.24 -20.15
N THR A 227 -24.32 -5.52 -19.78
CA THR A 227 -23.73 -6.06 -18.54
C THR A 227 -22.22 -5.84 -18.52
N LEU A 228 -21.53 -6.10 -19.64
CA LEU A 228 -20.09 -5.89 -19.75
C LEU A 228 -19.73 -4.41 -19.69
N ALA A 229 -20.45 -3.55 -20.42
CA ALA A 229 -20.19 -2.11 -20.44
C ALA A 229 -20.42 -1.43 -19.09
N PHE A 230 -21.47 -1.82 -18.37
CA PHE A 230 -21.81 -1.30 -17.05
C PHE A 230 -21.20 -2.12 -15.90
N GLY A 231 -20.41 -3.15 -16.19
CA GLY A 231 -19.83 -4.07 -15.22
C GLY A 231 -19.22 -3.40 -13.98
N PRO A 232 -18.38 -2.35 -14.12
CA PRO A 232 -17.80 -1.64 -12.98
C PRO A 232 -18.84 -0.96 -12.08
N ILE A 233 -19.98 -0.56 -12.64
CA ILE A 233 -21.06 0.15 -11.94
C ILE A 233 -22.10 -0.83 -11.38
N LEU A 234 -22.19 -2.05 -11.94
CA LEU A 234 -23.19 -3.05 -11.52
C LEU A 234 -23.24 -3.24 -10.00
N PRO A 235 -22.15 -3.44 -9.24
CA PRO A 235 -22.23 -3.63 -7.80
C PRO A 235 -22.91 -2.49 -7.03
N PHE A 236 -22.98 -1.29 -7.62
CA PHE A 236 -23.56 -0.10 -6.98
C PHE A 236 -25.05 0.07 -7.27
N LEU A 237 -25.62 -0.74 -8.17
CA LEU A 237 -27.05 -0.72 -8.46
C LEU A 237 -27.84 -1.58 -7.45
N PRO A 238 -29.08 -1.23 -7.10
CA PRO A 238 -29.96 -2.12 -6.32
C PRO A 238 -30.33 -3.38 -7.12
N PRO A 239 -30.39 -4.58 -6.50
CA PRO A 239 -30.08 -4.89 -5.08
C PRO A 239 -28.59 -5.11 -4.76
N GLY A 240 -27.70 -5.20 -5.76
CA GLY A 240 -26.26 -5.42 -5.57
C GLY A 240 -25.56 -4.45 -4.61
N PHE A 241 -26.06 -3.22 -4.47
CA PHE A 241 -25.56 -2.22 -3.51
C PHE A 241 -25.46 -2.74 -2.07
N LEU A 242 -26.44 -3.52 -1.61
CA LEU A 242 -26.41 -4.12 -0.26
C LEU A 242 -25.26 -5.13 -0.13
N LEU A 243 -25.08 -5.97 -1.14
CA LEU A 243 -23.98 -6.94 -1.20
C LEU A 243 -22.61 -6.26 -1.31
N PHE A 244 -22.54 -5.07 -1.92
CA PHE A 244 -21.31 -4.27 -1.95
C PHE A 244 -20.89 -3.81 -0.54
N PHE A 245 -21.82 -3.42 0.35
CA PHE A 245 -21.46 -3.13 1.74
C PHE A 245 -20.97 -4.35 2.50
N VAL A 246 -21.58 -5.52 2.26
CA VAL A 246 -21.09 -6.79 2.81
C VAL A 246 -19.67 -7.03 2.32
N TYR A 247 -19.42 -6.93 1.00
CA TYR A 247 -18.08 -7.01 0.43
C TYR A 247 -17.08 -6.08 1.15
N ARG A 248 -17.42 -4.79 1.30
CA ARG A 248 -16.55 -3.77 1.90
C ARG A 248 -16.24 -4.08 3.37
N ARG A 249 -17.24 -4.47 4.15
CA ARG A 249 -17.09 -4.82 5.57
C ARG A 249 -16.15 -6.02 5.74
N TRP A 250 -16.37 -7.08 4.98
CA TRP A 250 -15.55 -8.30 5.06
C TRP A 250 -14.14 -8.08 4.53
N TRP A 251 -13.97 -7.20 3.54
CA TRP A 251 -12.65 -6.80 3.04
C TRP A 251 -11.84 -6.04 4.09
N ALA A 252 -12.48 -5.10 4.81
CA ALA A 252 -11.84 -4.38 5.91
C ALA A 252 -11.41 -5.34 7.03
N LEU A 253 -12.30 -6.27 7.42
CA LEU A 253 -11.98 -7.30 8.41
C LEU A 253 -10.82 -8.21 7.97
N ALA A 254 -10.81 -8.63 6.70
CA ALA A 254 -9.71 -9.41 6.13
C ALA A 254 -8.38 -8.65 6.16
N ARG A 255 -8.41 -7.33 5.96
CA ARG A 255 -7.22 -6.47 6.08
C ARG A 255 -6.69 -6.47 7.51
N ARG A 256 -7.58 -6.25 8.49
CA ARG A 256 -7.25 -6.28 9.93
C ARG A 256 -6.58 -7.60 10.33
N TYR A 257 -7.18 -8.74 9.98
CA TYR A 257 -6.59 -10.05 10.30
C TYR A 257 -5.21 -10.28 9.67
N ARG A 258 -4.99 -9.77 8.45
CA ARG A 258 -3.66 -9.89 7.83
C ARG A 258 -2.65 -8.94 8.50
N ALA A 259 -3.07 -7.76 8.95
CA ALA A 259 -2.21 -6.84 9.71
C ALA A 259 -1.83 -7.44 11.07
N GLU A 260 -2.81 -7.96 11.82
CA GLU A 260 -2.58 -8.69 13.07
C GLU A 260 -1.62 -9.87 12.90
N ARG A 261 -1.76 -10.62 11.80
CA ARG A 261 -0.80 -11.68 11.46
C ARG A 261 0.63 -11.12 11.32
N ASP A 262 0.80 -10.01 10.62
CA ASP A 262 2.12 -9.42 10.36
C ASP A 262 2.72 -8.84 11.67
N ILE A 263 1.92 -8.21 12.54
CA ILE A 263 2.34 -7.77 13.89
C ILE A 263 2.69 -8.96 14.79
N ALA A 264 1.86 -10.01 14.79
CA ALA A 264 2.13 -11.23 15.54
C ALA A 264 3.43 -11.88 15.07
N THR A 265 3.74 -11.80 13.78
CA THR A 265 5.02 -12.29 13.24
C THR A 265 6.20 -11.48 13.79
N LEU A 266 6.07 -10.15 13.93
CA LEU A 266 7.12 -9.33 14.55
C LEU A 266 7.33 -9.67 16.03
N ARG A 267 6.24 -9.89 16.78
CA ARG A 267 6.30 -10.09 18.24
C ARG A 267 6.67 -11.53 18.63
N GLN A 268 6.03 -12.52 17.98
CA GLN A 268 6.11 -13.94 18.35
C GLN A 268 5.97 -14.84 17.11
N PRO A 269 7.10 -15.24 16.49
CA PRO A 269 7.09 -16.15 15.34
C PRO A 269 6.57 -17.54 15.73
N GLY A 270 5.25 -17.74 15.63
CA GLY A 270 4.59 -19.02 15.95
C GLY A 270 3.06 -18.97 15.97
N GLN A 271 2.45 -17.82 16.28
CA GLN A 271 0.99 -17.67 16.41
C GLN A 271 0.26 -17.25 15.13
N THR A 272 0.92 -17.29 13.96
CA THR A 272 0.42 -16.66 12.73
C THR A 272 -0.68 -17.46 12.00
N ARG A 273 -0.79 -18.77 12.26
CA ARG A 273 -1.70 -19.68 11.52
C ARG A 273 -3.18 -19.34 11.71
N ARG A 274 -3.59 -18.95 12.92
CA ARG A 274 -5.00 -18.59 13.21
C ARG A 274 -5.44 -17.38 12.40
N TRP A 275 -4.64 -16.31 12.45
CA TRP A 275 -4.89 -15.07 11.72
C TRP A 275 -4.88 -15.28 10.20
N GLN A 276 -3.98 -16.12 9.70
CA GLN A 276 -3.95 -16.48 8.28
C GLN A 276 -5.24 -17.19 7.82
N ARG A 277 -5.74 -18.16 8.59
CA ARG A 277 -7.00 -18.86 8.26
C ARG A 277 -8.19 -17.91 8.27
N GLN A 278 -8.29 -17.05 9.28
CA GLN A 278 -9.35 -16.06 9.38
C GLN A 278 -9.31 -15.07 8.21
N ALA A 279 -8.13 -14.54 7.89
CA ALA A 279 -7.93 -13.67 6.73
C ALA A 279 -8.41 -14.30 5.42
N ILE A 280 -7.99 -15.55 5.13
CA ILE A 280 -8.37 -16.24 3.89
C ILE A 280 -9.89 -16.42 3.82
N ARG A 281 -10.52 -16.90 4.90
CA ARG A 281 -11.98 -17.06 4.95
C ARG A 281 -12.69 -15.75 4.66
N THR A 282 -12.28 -14.66 5.32
CA THR A 282 -12.91 -13.35 5.11
C THR A 282 -12.72 -12.79 3.70
N VAL A 283 -11.57 -13.05 3.05
CA VAL A 283 -11.36 -12.68 1.64
C VAL A 283 -12.32 -13.46 0.74
N LEU A 284 -12.47 -14.77 0.95
CA LEU A 284 -13.37 -15.61 0.15
C LEU A 284 -14.83 -15.14 0.27
N PHE A 285 -15.30 -14.85 1.49
CA PHE A 285 -16.63 -14.30 1.71
C PHE A 285 -16.84 -12.93 1.05
N SER A 286 -15.83 -12.05 1.16
CA SER A 286 -15.85 -10.74 0.50
C SER A 286 -15.96 -10.89 -1.03
N MET A 287 -15.14 -11.75 -1.63
CA MET A 287 -15.17 -12.02 -3.07
C MET A 287 -16.49 -12.65 -3.54
N ALA A 288 -17.04 -13.58 -2.76
CA ALA A 288 -18.35 -14.18 -3.06
C ALA A 288 -19.47 -13.14 -3.02
N ALA A 289 -19.48 -12.25 -2.01
CA ALA A 289 -20.46 -11.17 -1.93
C ALA A 289 -20.37 -10.20 -3.13
N PHE A 290 -19.16 -9.85 -3.55
CA PHE A 290 -18.95 -9.00 -4.73
C PHE A 290 -19.41 -9.69 -6.02
N GLY A 291 -19.03 -10.95 -6.22
CA GLY A 291 -19.46 -11.73 -7.38
C GLY A 291 -20.98 -11.88 -7.45
N LEU A 292 -21.63 -12.13 -6.31
CA LEU A 292 -23.09 -12.20 -6.23
C LEU A 292 -23.75 -10.84 -6.56
N ALA A 293 -23.16 -9.72 -6.12
CA ALA A 293 -23.66 -8.38 -6.45
C ALA A 293 -23.69 -8.14 -7.96
N VAL A 294 -22.60 -8.49 -8.66
CA VAL A 294 -22.50 -8.39 -10.12
C VAL A 294 -23.51 -9.32 -10.79
N LEU A 295 -23.60 -10.57 -10.34
CA LEU A 295 -24.47 -11.59 -10.92
C LEU A 295 -25.94 -11.20 -10.84
N VAL A 296 -26.42 -10.80 -9.66
CA VAL A 296 -27.83 -10.45 -9.45
C VAL A 296 -28.24 -9.26 -10.33
N ASN A 297 -27.39 -8.24 -10.43
CA ASN A 297 -27.69 -7.08 -11.27
C ASN A 297 -27.57 -7.38 -12.76
N GLY A 298 -26.64 -8.25 -13.18
CA GLY A 298 -26.57 -8.73 -14.56
C GLY A 298 -27.81 -9.52 -14.97
N VAL A 299 -28.31 -10.42 -14.11
CA VAL A 299 -29.56 -11.16 -14.33
C VAL A 299 -30.76 -10.20 -14.37
N GLY A 300 -30.83 -9.24 -13.44
CA GLY A 300 -31.88 -8.23 -13.43
C GLY A 300 -31.94 -7.41 -14.73
N LEU A 301 -30.78 -7.01 -15.26
CA LEU A 301 -30.69 -6.30 -16.53
C LEU A 301 -31.19 -7.16 -17.71
N PHE A 302 -30.84 -8.44 -17.75
CA PHE A 302 -31.34 -9.37 -18.75
C PHE A 302 -32.87 -9.51 -18.69
N LEU A 303 -33.44 -9.67 -17.49
CA LEU A 303 -34.89 -9.77 -17.30
C LEU A 303 -35.61 -8.49 -17.72
N LEU A 304 -35.07 -7.31 -17.37
CA LEU A 304 -35.64 -6.02 -17.74
C LEU A 304 -35.67 -5.84 -19.26
N LEU A 305 -34.58 -6.16 -19.96
CA LEU A 305 -34.55 -6.06 -21.43
C LEU A 305 -35.53 -7.01 -22.10
N ARG A 306 -35.72 -8.21 -21.55
CA ARG A 306 -36.71 -9.18 -22.04
C ARG A 306 -38.15 -8.72 -21.86
N LEU A 307 -38.44 -7.87 -20.88
CA LEU A 307 -39.78 -7.31 -20.67
C LEU A 307 -40.10 -6.14 -21.60
N VAL A 308 -39.07 -5.41 -22.04
CA VAL A 308 -39.22 -4.19 -22.85
C VAL A 308 -39.18 -4.47 -24.37
N LEU A 309 -38.46 -5.51 -24.80
CA LEU A 309 -38.27 -5.90 -26.21
C LEU A 309 -39.14 -7.10 -26.59
#